data_AF-R3WH85-F1
#
_entry.id   AF-R3WH85-F1
#
_cell.length_a   1.000
_cell.length_b   1.000
_cell.length_c   1.000
_cell.angle_alpha   90.00
_cell.angle_beta   90.00
_cell.angle_gamma   90.00
#
_symmetry.space_group_name_H-M   'P 1'
#
loop_
_entity.id
_entity.type
_entity.pdbx_description
1 polymer ?
#
loop_
_entity_poly.entity_id
_entity_poly.type
_entity_poly.pdbx_seq_one_letter_code
_entity_poly.pdbx_strand_id
1 'polypeptide(L)'
;MRTELAYPLSLIDEGKLGIIEFTRYSLSVNEQKKEKKERILIETLAFILYSHKAQLSSLKASSDSLGNVLLVTLQFDNQSLANLLLNFTHRQETPSFLKKFELAGSKAMYQYDSIQKNSFYSNFILDDPYQVELTLSAEEQDGITDILKKIYWSINEKKEVHFKGALL
;
A
#
# COMPACT_ATOMS: atom_id res chain seq x y z
N MET A 1 5.95 -10.04 18.10
CA MET A 1 4.62 -9.86 17.49
C MET A 1 4.87 -9.69 15.99
N ARG A 2 4.37 -10.57 15.12
CA ARG A 2 4.51 -10.36 13.67
C ARG A 2 3.45 -9.31 13.27
N THR A 3 3.85 -8.26 12.57
CA THR A 3 2.95 -7.22 12.08
C THR A 3 2.06 -7.77 10.95
N GLU A 4 0.91 -7.15 10.70
CA GLU A 4 -0.08 -7.59 9.69
C GLU A 4 0.54 -7.62 8.28
N LEU A 5 1.50 -6.73 8.02
CA LEU A 5 2.25 -6.67 6.77
C LEU A 5 3.46 -7.62 6.72
N ALA A 6 4.05 -8.01 7.85
CA ALA A 6 5.23 -8.90 7.84
C ALA A 6 4.91 -10.33 7.40
N TYR A 7 3.74 -10.85 7.77
CA TYR A 7 3.34 -12.20 7.39
C TYR A 7 3.19 -12.41 5.87
N PRO A 8 2.40 -11.60 5.13
CA PRO A 8 2.31 -11.75 3.68
C PRO A 8 3.66 -11.58 2.99
N LEU A 9 4.51 -10.65 3.44
CA LEU A 9 5.89 -10.53 2.91
C LEU A 9 6.69 -11.82 3.10
N SER A 10 6.58 -12.48 4.26
CA SER A 10 7.25 -13.78 4.47
C SER A 10 6.74 -14.88 3.52
N LEU A 11 5.45 -14.88 3.14
CA LEU A 11 4.92 -15.82 2.16
C LEU A 11 5.50 -15.58 0.75
N ILE A 12 5.79 -14.32 0.41
CA ILE A 12 6.45 -13.94 -0.84
C ILE A 12 7.92 -14.37 -0.79
N ASP A 13 8.62 -14.12 0.31
CA ASP A 13 10.03 -14.52 0.51
C ASP A 13 10.22 -16.04 0.46
N GLU A 14 9.28 -16.79 1.02
CA GLU A 14 9.25 -18.26 0.98
C GLU A 14 8.79 -18.80 -0.41
N GLY A 15 8.45 -17.93 -1.35
CA GLY A 15 8.03 -18.30 -2.71
C GLY A 15 6.66 -19.00 -2.79
N LYS A 16 5.87 -18.92 -1.72
CA LYS A 16 4.54 -19.58 -1.60
C LYS A 16 3.49 -18.92 -2.49
N LEU A 17 3.58 -17.60 -2.70
CA LEU A 17 2.67 -16.87 -3.58
C LEU A 17 3.14 -16.85 -5.05
N GLY A 18 4.40 -17.19 -5.32
CA GLY A 18 5.00 -17.05 -6.65
C GLY A 18 5.42 -15.61 -6.93
N ILE A 19 5.38 -15.21 -8.21
CA ILE A 19 5.61 -13.81 -8.62
C ILE A 19 4.29 -13.07 -8.43
N ILE A 20 4.30 -11.92 -7.74
CA ILE A 20 3.09 -11.11 -7.56
C ILE A 20 2.77 -10.40 -8.87
N GLU A 21 1.58 -10.69 -9.41
CA GLU A 21 1.08 -10.16 -10.69
C GLU A 21 0.14 -8.98 -10.45
N PHE A 22 -0.61 -9.01 -9.35
CA PHE A 22 -1.55 -7.94 -9.01
C PHE A 22 -1.69 -7.74 -7.50
N THR A 23 -1.74 -6.46 -7.09
CA THR A 23 -2.08 -6.08 -5.72
C THR A 23 -3.25 -5.11 -5.69
N ARG A 24 -4.20 -5.34 -4.78
CA ARG A 24 -5.22 -4.36 -4.41
C ARG A 24 -5.06 -4.04 -2.93
N TYR A 25 -4.90 -2.76 -2.59
CA TYR A 25 -4.77 -2.30 -1.22
C TYR A 25 -5.83 -1.22 -0.94
N SER A 26 -6.53 -1.34 0.18
CA SER A 26 -7.47 -0.33 0.64
C SER A 26 -7.29 -0.09 2.13
N LEU A 27 -7.16 1.18 2.50
CA LEU A 27 -7.14 1.61 3.89
C LEU A 27 -8.10 2.78 4.06
N SER A 28 -9.07 2.63 4.96
CA SER A 28 -9.91 3.72 5.44
C SER A 28 -9.60 4.00 6.89
N VAL A 29 -9.24 5.23 7.22
CA VAL A 29 -8.87 5.68 8.58
C VAL A 29 -9.36 7.10 8.79
N ASN A 30 -9.61 7.52 10.03
CA ASN A 30 -9.92 8.92 10.33
C ASN A 30 -8.62 9.67 10.66
N GLU A 31 -7.99 10.31 9.67
CA GLU A 31 -6.74 11.05 9.92
C GLU A 31 -6.70 12.35 9.12
N GLN A 32 -6.55 13.47 9.82
CA GLN A 32 -6.54 14.80 9.19
C GLN A 32 -5.15 15.44 9.17
N LYS A 33 -4.21 14.94 10.00
CA LYS A 33 -2.85 15.48 10.07
C LYS A 33 -2.06 15.04 8.85
N LYS A 34 -1.59 16.03 8.07
CA LYS A 34 -0.78 15.83 6.86
C LYS A 34 0.39 14.87 7.07
N GLU A 35 1.20 15.09 8.10
CA GLU A 35 2.38 14.28 8.40
C GLU A 35 2.04 12.80 8.61
N LYS A 36 0.91 12.51 9.27
CA LYS A 36 0.48 11.13 9.47
C LYS A 36 -0.07 10.51 8.20
N LYS A 37 -0.81 11.26 7.39
CA LYS A 37 -1.21 10.79 6.04
C LYS A 37 0.02 10.40 5.23
N GLU A 38 1.04 11.27 5.19
CA GLU A 38 2.30 11.01 4.48
C GLU A 38 3.01 9.75 4.98
N ARG A 39 3.06 9.52 6.30
CA ARG A 39 3.62 8.29 6.86
C ARG A 39 2.85 7.03 6.46
N ILE A 40 1.51 7.09 6.48
CA ILE A 40 0.65 5.98 6.04
C ILE A 40 0.88 5.68 4.54
N LEU A 41 1.00 6.71 3.73
CA LEU A 41 1.34 6.64 2.32
C LEU A 41 2.69 5.97 2.08
N ILE A 42 3.72 6.40 2.80
CA ILE A 42 5.08 5.85 2.70
C ILE A 42 5.08 4.37 3.05
N GLU A 43 4.44 3.97 4.15
CA GLU A 43 4.32 2.56 4.50
C GLU A 43 3.59 1.75 3.43
N THR A 44 2.44 2.26 2.96
CA THR A 44 1.65 1.57 1.94
C THR A 44 2.49 1.35 0.69
N LEU A 45 3.22 2.38 0.24
CA LEU A 45 4.12 2.26 -0.91
C LEU A 45 5.25 1.26 -0.64
N ALA A 46 5.87 1.30 0.53
CA ALA A 46 6.91 0.34 0.91
C ALA A 46 6.41 -1.10 0.81
N PHE A 47 5.26 -1.39 1.41
CA PHE A 47 4.64 -2.70 1.37
C PHE A 47 4.43 -3.20 -0.07
N ILE A 48 3.95 -2.32 -0.95
CA ILE A 48 3.67 -2.64 -2.34
C ILE A 48 4.95 -2.90 -3.12
N LEU A 49 5.97 -2.03 -2.98
CA LEU A 49 7.26 -2.20 -3.65
C LEU A 49 7.95 -3.51 -3.21
N TYR A 50 7.96 -3.80 -1.90
CA TYR A 50 8.51 -5.05 -1.37
C TYR A 50 7.72 -6.28 -1.80
N SER A 51 6.40 -6.17 -1.98
CA SER A 51 5.57 -7.28 -2.43
C SER A 51 5.86 -7.66 -3.88
N HIS A 52 6.03 -6.67 -4.75
CA HIS A 52 6.22 -6.90 -6.19
C HIS A 52 7.66 -7.27 -6.55
N LYS A 53 8.67 -6.82 -5.78
CA LYS A 53 10.11 -7.07 -6.04
C LYS A 53 10.51 -6.78 -7.48
N ALA A 54 9.94 -5.71 -8.04
CA ALA A 54 10.06 -5.30 -9.43
C ALA A 54 10.21 -3.79 -9.49
N GLN A 55 10.77 -3.27 -10.59
CA GLN A 55 11.00 -1.84 -10.72
C GLN A 55 9.70 -1.13 -11.10
N LEU A 56 9.42 -0.01 -10.45
CA LEU A 56 8.27 0.80 -10.79
C LEU A 56 8.46 1.45 -12.16
N SER A 57 7.63 1.12 -13.15
CA SER A 57 7.72 1.63 -14.52
C SER A 57 6.84 2.87 -14.72
N SER A 58 5.65 2.89 -14.14
CA SER A 58 4.78 4.06 -14.17
C SER A 58 3.86 4.16 -12.97
N LEU A 59 3.37 5.37 -12.72
CA LEU A 59 2.31 5.62 -11.76
C LEU A 59 1.31 6.64 -12.27
N LYS A 60 0.06 6.47 -11.85
CA LYS A 60 -1.01 7.43 -12.03
C LYS A 60 -1.76 7.58 -10.71
N ALA A 61 -1.98 8.81 -10.29
CA ALA A 61 -2.70 9.10 -9.07
C ALA A 61 -3.82 10.12 -9.29
N SER A 62 -4.84 10.02 -8.46
CA SER A 62 -5.95 10.97 -8.41
C SER A 62 -6.44 11.11 -6.99
N SER A 63 -6.88 12.31 -6.61
CA SER A 63 -7.51 12.56 -5.32
C SER A 63 -8.82 13.30 -5.47
N ASP A 64 -9.63 13.29 -4.42
CA ASP A 64 -10.70 14.27 -4.27
C ASP A 64 -10.13 15.69 -4.08
N SER A 65 -11.01 16.70 -4.13
CA SER A 65 -10.63 18.11 -4.02
C SER A 65 -10.00 18.47 -2.67
N LEU A 66 -10.22 17.66 -1.64
CA LEU A 66 -9.72 17.88 -0.28
C LEU A 66 -8.49 17.02 0.05
N GLY A 67 -8.03 16.14 -0.85
CA GLY A 67 -6.90 15.23 -0.59
C GLY A 67 -7.17 14.22 0.54
N ASN A 68 -8.44 13.87 0.73
CA ASN A 68 -8.93 12.93 1.72
C ASN A 68 -9.15 11.53 1.16
N VAL A 69 -9.42 11.42 -0.13
CA VAL A 69 -9.50 10.14 -0.83
C VAL A 69 -8.46 10.14 -1.93
N LEU A 70 -7.62 9.12 -1.94
CA LEU A 70 -6.55 8.95 -2.91
C LEU A 70 -6.65 7.59 -3.59
N LEU A 71 -6.62 7.60 -4.92
CA LEU A 71 -6.46 6.42 -5.75
C LEU A 71 -5.11 6.50 -6.45
N VAL A 72 -4.28 5.48 -6.27
CA VAL A 72 -2.98 5.34 -6.94
C VAL A 72 -2.95 4.02 -7.69
N THR A 73 -2.62 4.06 -8.97
CA THR A 73 -2.32 2.89 -9.80
C THR A 73 -0.83 2.90 -10.11
N LEU A 74 -0.16 1.78 -9.83
CA LEU A 74 1.25 1.54 -10.10
C LEU A 74 1.38 0.43 -11.13
N GLN A 75 2.33 0.59 -12.06
CA GLN A 75 2.75 -0.46 -12.98
C GLN A 75 4.24 -0.70 -12.84
N PHE A 76 4.62 -1.97 -12.89
CA PHE A 76 5.99 -2.43 -12.77
C PHE A 76 6.55 -2.94 -14.10
N ASP A 77 7.87 -3.01 -14.22
CA ASP A 77 8.60 -3.47 -15.41
C ASP A 77 8.29 -4.94 -15.78
N ASN A 78 7.98 -5.78 -14.79
CA ASN A 78 7.49 -7.14 -14.98
C ASN A 78 5.99 -7.23 -15.37
N GLN A 79 5.37 -6.11 -15.74
CA GLN A 79 3.95 -5.97 -16.11
C GLN A 79 2.96 -6.21 -14.97
N SER A 80 3.43 -6.42 -13.74
CA SER A 80 2.54 -6.47 -12.58
C SER A 80 1.95 -5.09 -12.27
N LEU A 81 0.81 -5.09 -11.58
CA LEU A 81 0.02 -3.88 -11.30
C LEU A 81 -0.36 -3.79 -9.82
N ALA A 82 -0.45 -2.57 -9.29
CA ALA A 82 -1.01 -2.35 -7.96
C ALA A 82 -2.02 -1.19 -7.96
N ASN A 83 -3.13 -1.37 -7.24
CA ASN A 83 -4.15 -0.35 -7.02
C ASN A 83 -4.30 -0.07 -5.52
N LEU A 84 -4.11 1.20 -5.15
CA LEU A 84 -4.14 1.67 -3.76
C LEU A 84 -5.29 2.66 -3.59
N LEU A 85 -6.21 2.37 -2.67
CA LEU A 85 -7.30 3.27 -2.28
C LEU A 85 -7.14 3.66 -0.81
N LEU A 86 -6.73 4.90 -0.57
CA LEU A 86 -6.60 5.47 0.78
C LEU A 86 -7.74 6.45 1.03
N ASN A 87 -8.51 6.23 2.08
CA ASN A 87 -9.59 7.11 2.51
C ASN A 87 -9.33 7.59 3.94
N PHE A 88 -9.03 8.87 4.10
CA PHE A 88 -8.70 9.50 5.38
C PHE A 88 -9.91 10.10 6.11
N THR A 89 -11.12 9.75 5.69
CA THR A 89 -12.39 10.27 6.26
C THR A 89 -13.28 9.17 6.83
N HIS A 90 -12.69 8.05 7.28
CA HIS A 90 -13.46 6.98 7.91
C HIS A 90 -14.27 7.52 9.08
N ARG A 91 -15.59 7.28 9.08
CA ARG A 91 -16.52 7.90 10.05
C ARG A 91 -16.95 6.94 11.16
N GLN A 92 -16.65 5.65 11.05
CA GLN A 92 -17.08 4.70 12.06
C GLN A 92 -16.14 4.75 13.27
N GLU A 93 -16.72 4.73 14.47
CA GLU A 93 -15.97 4.68 15.72
C GLU A 93 -15.36 3.29 15.95
N THR A 94 -15.97 2.23 15.41
CA THR A 94 -15.48 0.85 15.55
C THR A 94 -15.77 0.03 14.27
N PRO A 95 -14.74 -0.58 13.65
CA PRO A 95 -13.32 -0.42 13.97
C PRO A 95 -12.81 0.99 13.61
N SER A 96 -11.79 1.46 14.32
CA SER A 96 -11.19 2.79 14.12
C SER A 96 -10.53 2.97 12.75
N PHE A 97 -10.25 1.86 12.05
CA PHE A 97 -9.80 1.79 10.67
C PHE A 97 -10.32 0.54 9.96
N LEU A 98 -10.28 0.55 8.63
CA LEU A 98 -10.57 -0.59 7.77
C LEU A 98 -9.41 -0.81 6.82
N LYS A 99 -8.69 -1.91 6.97
CA LYS A 99 -7.56 -2.29 6.12
C LYS A 99 -7.89 -3.59 5.40
N LYS A 100 -7.76 -3.57 4.07
CA LYS A 100 -7.97 -4.74 3.22
C LYS A 100 -6.89 -4.77 2.16
N PHE A 101 -6.34 -5.93 1.89
CA PHE A 101 -5.49 -6.09 0.72
C PHE A 101 -5.54 -7.50 0.15
N GLU A 102 -5.24 -7.58 -1.12
CA GLU A 102 -5.17 -8.81 -1.91
C GLU A 102 -3.85 -8.81 -2.67
N LEU A 103 -3.13 -9.92 -2.56
CA LEU A 103 -1.92 -10.21 -3.32
C LEU A 103 -2.22 -11.42 -4.21
N ALA A 104 -2.34 -11.20 -5.51
CA ALA A 104 -2.51 -12.26 -6.49
C ALA A 104 -1.14 -12.55 -7.12
N GLY A 105 -0.59 -13.72 -6.78
CA GLY A 105 0.64 -14.22 -7.39
C GLY A 105 0.41 -15.43 -8.29
N SER A 106 1.42 -15.75 -9.08
CA SER A 106 1.35 -16.82 -10.09
C SER A 106 1.11 -18.23 -9.54
N LYS A 107 1.24 -18.43 -8.22
CA LYS A 107 0.99 -19.73 -7.56
C LYS A 107 -0.22 -19.72 -6.62
N ALA A 108 -0.49 -18.59 -5.98
CA ALA A 108 -1.53 -18.50 -4.96
C ALA A 108 -1.97 -17.04 -4.76
N MET A 109 -3.09 -16.88 -4.07
CA MET A 109 -3.63 -15.59 -3.66
C MET A 109 -3.63 -15.48 -2.14
N TYR A 110 -3.26 -14.33 -1.63
CA TYR A 110 -3.40 -13.97 -0.21
C TYR A 110 -4.38 -12.80 -0.08
N GLN A 111 -5.31 -12.90 0.86
CA GLN A 111 -6.30 -11.87 1.15
C GLN A 111 -6.31 -11.57 2.64
N TYR A 112 -6.30 -10.28 2.97
CA TYR A 112 -6.42 -9.75 4.31
C TYR A 112 -7.61 -8.79 4.41
N ASP A 113 -8.35 -8.88 5.51
CA ASP A 113 -9.46 -8.01 5.85
C ASP A 113 -9.51 -7.82 7.36
N SER A 114 -9.28 -6.60 7.83
CA SER A 114 -9.23 -6.25 9.27
C SER A 114 -10.57 -6.39 10.00
N ILE A 115 -11.68 -6.67 9.29
CA ILE A 115 -12.98 -6.96 9.92
C ILE A 115 -13.20 -8.46 10.05
N GLN A 116 -12.65 -9.27 9.15
CA GLN A 116 -12.93 -10.70 9.12
C GLN A 116 -11.99 -11.47 10.02
N LYS A 117 -12.56 -12.10 11.05
CA LYS A 117 -11.84 -12.99 11.99
C LYS A 117 -11.19 -14.21 11.31
N ASN A 118 -11.66 -14.58 10.11
CA ASN A 118 -11.37 -15.83 9.42
C ASN A 118 -10.74 -15.67 8.01
N SER A 119 -10.22 -14.50 7.63
CA SER A 119 -9.31 -14.43 6.49
C SER A 119 -8.13 -15.38 6.76
N PHE A 120 -7.78 -16.24 5.78
CA PHE A 120 -6.90 -17.40 5.98
C PHE A 120 -5.63 -17.03 6.77
N TYR A 121 -5.65 -17.37 8.07
CA TYR A 121 -4.67 -17.11 9.14
C TYR A 121 -4.91 -15.88 10.07
N SER A 122 -5.83 -16.10 11.03
CA SER A 122 -5.84 -15.67 12.44
C SER A 122 -6.02 -14.18 12.84
N ASN A 123 -7.19 -13.89 13.44
CA ASN A 123 -7.48 -12.89 14.50
C ASN A 123 -6.78 -11.52 14.43
N PHE A 124 -7.36 -10.60 13.66
CA PHE A 124 -7.09 -9.16 13.78
C PHE A 124 -8.41 -8.40 13.81
N ILE A 125 -9.10 -8.38 14.96
CA ILE A 125 -9.99 -7.25 15.26
C ILE A 125 -9.16 -6.37 16.18
N LEU A 126 -8.61 -5.29 15.63
CA LEU A 126 -7.88 -4.28 16.38
C LEU A 126 -8.79 -3.09 16.61
N ASP A 127 -9.10 -2.81 17.87
CA ASP A 127 -9.87 -1.61 18.27
C ASP A 127 -8.96 -0.37 18.40
N ASP A 128 -7.64 -0.56 18.39
CA ASP A 128 -6.63 0.49 18.51
C ASP A 128 -6.50 1.34 17.23
N PRO A 129 -6.06 2.61 17.33
CA PRO A 129 -5.85 3.47 16.16
C PRO A 129 -4.72 2.91 15.28
N TYR A 130 -4.88 3.03 13.96
CA TYR A 130 -3.87 2.58 12.99
C TYR A 130 -2.47 3.11 13.32
N GLN A 131 -1.50 2.20 13.39
CA GLN A 131 -0.09 2.51 13.58
C GLN A 131 0.71 2.05 12.37
N VAL A 132 1.79 2.78 12.07
CA VAL A 132 2.76 2.37 11.06
C VAL A 132 3.53 1.16 11.59
N GLU A 133 3.51 0.07 10.84
CA GLU A 133 4.06 -1.25 11.10
C GLU A 133 5.43 -1.49 10.45
N LEU A 134 5.76 -0.80 9.35
CA LEU A 134 7.04 -0.99 8.65
C LEU A 134 8.11 -0.02 9.16
N THR A 135 9.31 -0.55 9.43
CA THR A 135 10.50 0.26 9.69
C THR A 135 11.38 0.25 8.45
N LEU A 136 11.72 1.43 7.93
CA LEU A 136 12.54 1.61 6.73
C LEU A 136 13.92 2.13 7.10
N SER A 137 14.94 1.76 6.34
CA SER A 137 16.24 2.44 6.37
C SER A 137 16.12 3.86 5.77
N ALA A 138 17.14 4.70 6.01
CA ALA A 138 17.14 6.07 5.49
C ALA A 138 17.11 6.10 3.94
N GLU A 139 17.85 5.20 3.28
CA GLU A 139 17.90 5.12 1.82
C GLU A 139 16.54 4.70 1.22
N GLU A 140 15.87 3.73 1.85
CA GLU A 140 14.53 3.28 1.44
C GLU A 140 13.50 4.38 1.64
N GLN A 141 13.57 5.09 2.78
CA GLN A 141 12.72 6.23 3.09
C GLN A 141 12.86 7.32 2.02
N ASP A 142 14.08 7.65 1.60
CA ASP A 142 14.35 8.67 0.58
C ASP A 142 13.80 8.27 -0.78
N GLY A 143 14.02 7.01 -1.20
CA GLY A 143 13.48 6.47 -2.45
C GLY A 143 11.95 6.50 -2.49
N ILE A 144 11.29 6.05 -1.43
CA ILE A 144 9.82 6.07 -1.33
C ILE A 144 9.29 7.52 -1.26
N THR A 145 10.04 8.44 -0.64
CA THR A 145 9.67 9.85 -0.59
C THR A 145 9.71 10.50 -1.98
N ASP A 146 10.61 10.08 -2.87
CA ASP A 146 10.58 10.56 -4.27
C ASP A 146 9.32 10.08 -5.00
N ILE A 147 8.94 8.81 -4.83
CA ILE A 147 7.70 8.26 -5.38
C ILE A 147 6.48 9.05 -4.86
N LEU A 148 6.45 9.38 -3.57
CA LEU A 148 5.41 10.21 -2.98
C LEU A 148 5.31 11.60 -3.66
N LYS A 149 6.44 12.24 -3.94
CA LYS A 149 6.46 13.51 -4.70
C LYS A 149 5.87 13.35 -6.10
N LYS A 150 6.16 12.24 -6.79
CA LYS A 150 5.60 11.93 -8.11
C LYS A 150 4.10 11.67 -8.07
N ILE A 151 3.58 11.07 -6.99
CA ILE A 151 2.13 10.92 -6.77
C ILE A 151 1.47 12.30 -6.70
N TYR A 152 1.99 13.22 -5.88
CA TYR A 152 1.42 14.57 -5.79
C TYR A 152 1.48 15.33 -7.11
N TRP A 153 2.59 15.18 -7.85
CA TRP A 153 2.70 15.74 -9.18
C TRP A 153 1.65 15.16 -10.14
N SER A 154 1.45 13.83 -10.14
CA SER A 154 0.48 13.14 -11.00
C SER A 154 -0.95 13.61 -10.73
N ILE A 155 -1.31 13.82 -9.45
CA ILE A 155 -2.61 14.37 -9.05
C ILE A 155 -2.81 15.79 -9.62
N ASN A 156 -1.82 16.66 -9.43
CA ASN A 156 -1.91 18.06 -9.83
C ASN A 156 -1.98 18.23 -11.35
N GLU A 157 -1.14 17.49 -12.08
CA GLU A 157 -1.04 17.56 -13.53
C GLU A 157 -2.06 16.69 -14.27
N LYS A 158 -2.74 15.78 -13.54
CA LYS A 158 -3.64 14.75 -14.08
C LYS A 158 -2.97 13.89 -15.16
N LYS A 159 -1.67 13.63 -14.99
CA LYS A 159 -0.83 12.90 -15.95
C LYS A 159 -0.21 11.67 -15.30
N GLU A 160 0.02 10.66 -16.13
CA GLU A 160 0.82 9.50 -15.76
C GLU A 160 2.31 9.91 -15.71
N VAL A 161 3.03 9.36 -14.73
CA VAL A 161 4.48 9.51 -14.59
C VAL A 161 5.11 8.22 -15.05
N HIS A 162 6.05 8.32 -16.00
CA HIS A 162 6.88 7.21 -16.42
C HIS A 162 8.27 7.34 -15.81
N PHE A 163 8.79 6.24 -15.29
CA PHE A 163 10.12 6.17 -14.72
C PHE A 163 11.10 5.65 -15.77
N LYS A 164 12.29 6.27 -15.83
CA LYS A 164 13.39 5.84 -16.71
C LYS A 164 14.52 5.30 -15.84
N GLY A 165 14.71 3.98 -15.84
CA GLY A 165 15.75 3.31 -15.08
C GLY A 165 15.27 2.76 -13.73
N ALA A 166 16.21 2.15 -12.99
CA ALA A 166 15.95 1.50 -11.72
C ALA A 166 15.58 2.53 -10.64
N LEU A 167 14.39 2.37 -10.05
CA LEU A 167 14.04 2.97 -8.77
C LEU A 167 13.93 1.85 -7.75
N LEU A 168 14.95 1.82 -6.87
CA LEU A 168 15.30 0.80 -5.88
C LEU A 168 15.85 -0.50 -6.49
#